data_AF-A0A242CDD7-F1
#
_entry.id   AF-A0A242CDD7-F1
#
_cell.length_a   1.000
_cell.length_b   1.000
_cell.length_c   1.000
_cell.angle_alpha   90.00
_cell.angle_beta   90.00
_cell.angle_gamma   90.00
#
_symmetry.space_group_name_H-M   'P 1'
#
loop_
_entity.id
_entity.type
_entity.pdbx_description
1 polymer ?
#
loop_
_entity_poly.entity_id
_entity_poly.type
_entity_poly.pdbx_seq_one_letter_code
_entity_poly.pdbx_strand_id
1 'polypeptide(L)'
;MRKALSNLFYQLIFQLAKIAIPVVTVPIVSKALGPSGVGVYNYTNSIAQYVIIASGLGITLYGNREIAQARDSMIDKSKVFWDLVLLKAIVTISLLTAYLYFSSFSNDRLLYYAQGLSILSVLFDISWFFMGIEDFKRVTLISVFFQILTLVAIVKFINSSGDVLIYILIQASGLLMSQYAVWFFIIKKVVFIKPSFSSMLFHLRRSLGYFIPQVAVLLYTNLNKTILGIFTDNDNVAFYSNAQTINTMIILLITTLDTVLLPKMSYLSAKENKKHMLIIIKKAIHIQLFFSIAAMFGLISICQTLVPWFFGTDFIFLNKLIPIFS
;
A
#
# COMPACT_ATOMS: atom_id res chain seq x y z
N MET A 1 -20.60 -4.13 19.35
CA MET A 1 -21.08 -3.34 18.19
C MET A 1 -20.42 -1.96 18.08
N ARG A 2 -20.42 -1.11 19.12
CA ARG A 2 -19.82 0.24 19.06
C ARG A 2 -18.33 0.28 18.68
N LYS A 3 -17.51 -0.63 19.22
CA LYS A 3 -16.07 -0.75 18.89
C LYS A 3 -15.84 -1.17 17.44
N ALA A 4 -16.60 -2.14 16.94
CA ALA A 4 -16.53 -2.58 15.54
C ALA A 4 -16.91 -1.45 14.57
N LEU A 5 -17.99 -0.71 14.84
CA LEU A 5 -18.38 0.47 14.06
C LEU A 5 -17.29 1.55 14.08
N SER A 6 -16.67 1.79 15.24
CA SER A 6 -15.56 2.72 15.35
C SER A 6 -14.35 2.29 14.50
N ASN A 7 -14.01 1.00 14.50
CA ASN A 7 -12.90 0.49 13.70
C ASN A 7 -13.18 0.57 12.20
N LEU A 8 -14.41 0.27 11.78
CA LEU A 8 -14.85 0.47 10.40
C LEU A 8 -14.73 1.94 9.99
N PHE A 9 -15.15 2.87 10.85
CA PHE A 9 -15.00 4.30 10.58
C PHE A 9 -13.54 4.73 10.40
N TYR A 10 -12.62 4.26 11.26
CA TYR A 10 -11.19 4.54 11.07
C TYR A 10 -10.61 3.87 9.83
N GLN A 11 -11.08 2.69 9.46
CA GLN A 11 -10.68 2.05 8.20
C GLN A 11 -11.18 2.85 7.00
N LEU A 12 -12.40 3.38 7.05
CA LEU A 12 -12.95 4.25 6.00
C LEU A 12 -12.13 5.53 5.85
N ILE A 13 -11.79 6.21 6.95
CA ILE A 13 -10.89 7.38 6.92
C ILE A 13 -9.56 7.04 6.24
N PHE A 14 -8.98 5.88 6.59
CA PHE A 14 -7.72 5.44 6.01
C PHE A 14 -7.81 5.23 4.48
N GLN A 15 -8.90 4.62 4.00
CA GLN A 15 -9.12 4.43 2.56
C GLN A 15 -9.40 5.74 1.83
N LEU A 16 -10.18 6.65 2.43
CA LEU A 16 -10.45 7.96 1.86
C LEU A 16 -9.17 8.79 1.74
N ALA A 17 -8.26 8.72 2.73
CA ALA A 17 -6.97 9.40 2.64
C ALA A 17 -6.12 8.86 1.48
N LYS A 18 -6.11 7.54 1.26
CA LYS A 18 -5.41 6.93 0.11
C LYS A 18 -5.93 7.38 -1.26
N ILE A 19 -7.17 7.85 -1.34
CA ILE A 19 -7.75 8.41 -2.57
C ILE A 19 -7.47 9.91 -2.63
N ALA A 20 -7.79 10.64 -1.56
CA ALA A 20 -7.74 12.10 -1.52
C ALA A 20 -6.31 12.66 -1.69
N ILE A 21 -5.31 12.01 -1.11
CA ILE A 21 -3.91 12.46 -1.18
C ILE A 21 -3.42 12.46 -2.64
N PRO A 22 -3.46 11.34 -3.40
CA PRO A 22 -3.03 11.35 -4.79
C PRO A 22 -3.91 12.20 -5.72
N VAL A 23 -5.18 12.47 -5.40
CA VAL A 23 -5.98 13.46 -6.14
C VAL A 23 -5.36 14.87 -6.09
N VAL A 24 -4.69 15.22 -4.99
CA VAL A 24 -4.00 16.51 -4.83
C VAL A 24 -2.55 16.43 -5.33
N THR A 25 -1.83 15.36 -5.00
CA THR A 25 -0.39 15.31 -5.28
C THR A 25 -0.07 14.97 -6.72
N VAL A 26 -0.89 14.16 -7.40
CA VAL A 26 -0.61 13.74 -8.79
C VAL A 26 -0.53 14.95 -9.73
N PRO A 27 -1.47 15.92 -9.72
CA PRO A 27 -1.34 17.10 -10.57
C PRO A 27 -0.11 17.95 -10.32
N ILE A 28 0.31 18.06 -9.06
CA ILE A 28 1.49 18.84 -8.67
C ILE A 28 2.75 18.13 -9.17
N VAL A 29 2.86 16.85 -8.88
CA VAL A 29 4.02 16.03 -9.24
C VAL A 29 4.13 15.86 -10.75
N SER A 30 3.03 15.62 -11.46
CA SER A 30 3.04 15.47 -12.92
C SER A 30 3.44 16.76 -13.63
N LYS A 31 2.95 17.93 -13.18
CA LYS A 31 3.35 19.23 -13.77
C LYS A 31 4.80 19.59 -13.46
N ALA A 32 5.29 19.27 -12.26
CA ALA A 32 6.66 19.59 -11.85
C ALA A 32 7.70 18.64 -12.45
N LEU A 33 7.48 17.33 -12.34
CA LEU A 33 8.45 16.31 -12.74
C LEU A 33 8.37 15.91 -14.21
N GLY A 34 7.22 16.14 -14.86
CA GLY A 34 6.94 15.69 -16.22
C GLY A 34 6.93 14.16 -16.37
N PRO A 35 6.73 13.65 -17.59
CA PRO A 35 6.74 12.20 -17.87
C PRO A 35 8.05 11.53 -17.45
N SER A 36 9.19 12.11 -17.80
CA SER A 36 10.50 11.52 -17.50
C SER A 36 10.73 11.32 -16.00
N GLY A 37 10.52 12.36 -15.18
CA GLY A 37 10.73 12.28 -13.74
C GLY A 37 9.72 11.38 -13.02
N VAL A 38 8.44 11.42 -13.42
CA VAL A 38 7.41 10.48 -12.91
C VAL A 38 7.75 9.03 -13.30
N GLY A 39 8.29 8.84 -14.50
CA GLY A 39 8.73 7.55 -15.04
C GLY A 39 9.85 6.93 -14.23
N VAL A 40 10.92 7.70 -14.01
CA VAL A 40 12.08 7.30 -13.19
C VAL A 40 11.64 6.94 -11.77
N TYR A 41 10.78 7.76 -11.15
CA TYR A 41 10.23 7.44 -9.83
C TYR A 41 9.48 6.11 -9.84
N ASN A 42 8.56 5.90 -10.78
CA ASN A 42 7.73 4.70 -10.81
C ASN A 42 8.53 3.44 -11.15
N TYR A 43 9.55 3.54 -12.00
CA TYR A 43 10.43 2.43 -12.35
C TYR A 43 11.32 2.01 -11.16
N THR A 44 12.02 2.97 -10.54
CA THR A 44 12.84 2.68 -9.36
C THR A 44 11.98 2.17 -8.20
N ASN A 45 10.76 2.70 -8.04
CA ASN A 45 9.81 2.22 -7.04
C ASN A 45 9.33 0.81 -7.34
N SER A 46 9.02 0.44 -8.59
CA SER A 46 8.56 -0.91 -8.92
C SER A 46 9.60 -1.97 -8.55
N ILE A 47 10.89 -1.67 -8.74
CA ILE A 47 11.99 -2.54 -8.30
C ILE A 47 12.01 -2.67 -6.77
N ALA A 48 11.88 -1.56 -6.05
CA ALA A 48 11.82 -1.58 -4.58
C ALA A 48 10.59 -2.34 -4.05
N GLN A 49 9.45 -2.29 -4.75
CA GLN A 49 8.23 -3.01 -4.34
C GLN A 49 8.39 -4.53 -4.33
N TYR A 50 9.20 -5.12 -5.23
CA TYR A 50 9.54 -6.55 -5.16
C TYR A 50 10.22 -6.88 -3.83
N VAL A 51 11.17 -6.04 -3.41
CA VAL A 51 11.92 -6.23 -2.17
C VAL A 51 11.03 -5.97 -0.95
N ILE A 52 10.15 -4.96 -1.00
CA ILE A 52 9.17 -4.66 0.07
C ILE A 52 8.26 -5.84 0.33
N ILE A 53 7.67 -6.43 -0.72
CA ILE A 53 6.76 -7.57 -0.58
C ILE A 53 7.52 -8.81 -0.11
N ALA A 54 8.70 -9.08 -0.66
CA ALA A 54 9.57 -10.15 -0.19
C ALA A 54 9.97 -9.99 1.28
N SER A 55 10.24 -8.75 1.74
CA SER A 55 10.58 -8.44 3.14
C SER A 55 9.38 -8.60 4.08
N GLY A 56 8.17 -8.32 3.59
CA GLY A 56 6.94 -8.44 4.35
C GLY A 56 6.46 -9.88 4.57
N LEU A 57 6.81 -10.83 3.69
CA LEU A 57 6.52 -12.28 3.80
C LEU A 57 5.05 -12.63 4.13
N GLY A 58 4.08 -11.80 3.74
CA GLY A 58 2.67 -11.99 4.11
C GLY A 58 2.35 -11.78 5.60
N ILE A 59 3.32 -11.30 6.40
CA ILE A 59 3.19 -11.14 7.86
C ILE A 59 2.08 -10.17 8.22
N THR A 60 1.77 -9.16 7.40
CA THR A 60 0.68 -8.21 7.71
C THR A 60 -0.67 -8.92 7.88
N LEU A 61 -0.99 -9.90 7.03
CA LEU A 61 -2.23 -10.68 7.12
C LEU A 61 -2.12 -11.79 8.17
N TYR A 62 -1.02 -12.55 8.12
CA TYR A 62 -0.78 -13.65 9.04
C TYR A 62 -0.70 -13.18 10.50
N GLY A 63 0.13 -12.17 10.77
CA GLY A 63 0.34 -11.60 12.10
C GLY A 63 -0.91 -10.96 12.68
N ASN A 64 -1.74 -10.29 11.86
CA ASN A 64 -3.04 -9.77 12.31
C ASN A 64 -3.92 -10.90 12.87
N ARG A 65 -4.01 -12.01 12.13
CA ARG A 65 -4.77 -13.19 12.57
C ARG A 65 -4.21 -13.81 13.86
N GLU A 66 -2.91 -14.06 13.93
CA GLU A 66 -2.32 -14.72 15.12
C GLU A 66 -2.41 -13.83 16.36
N ILE A 67 -2.22 -12.51 16.23
CA ILE A 67 -2.43 -11.55 17.33
C ILE A 67 -3.90 -11.49 17.74
N ALA A 68 -4.84 -11.54 16.79
CA ALA A 68 -6.27 -11.59 17.11
C ALA A 68 -6.64 -12.85 17.89
N GLN A 69 -6.04 -13.99 17.57
CA GLN A 69 -6.23 -15.25 18.31
C GLN A 69 -5.61 -15.21 19.70
N ALA A 70 -4.46 -14.57 19.85
CA ALA A 70 -3.75 -14.45 21.13
C ALA A 70 -4.14 -13.20 21.95
N ARG A 71 -5.16 -12.43 21.51
CA ARG A 71 -5.43 -11.06 21.99
C ARG A 71 -5.59 -10.94 23.50
N ASP A 72 -6.28 -11.90 24.09
CA ASP A 72 -6.68 -11.86 25.50
C ASP A 72 -5.54 -12.24 26.45
N SER A 73 -4.48 -12.87 25.95
CA SER A 73 -3.27 -13.21 26.72
C SER A 73 -2.13 -12.24 26.40
N MET A 74 -1.66 -11.52 27.42
CA MET A 74 -0.52 -10.60 27.27
C MET A 74 0.75 -11.34 26.87
N ILE A 75 0.96 -12.55 27.39
CA ILE A 75 2.15 -13.35 27.14
C ILE A 75 2.11 -13.90 25.71
N ASP A 76 0.99 -14.50 25.29
CA ASP A 76 0.91 -15.15 23.97
C ASP A 76 1.03 -14.14 22.84
N LYS A 77 0.33 -13.00 22.93
CA LYS A 77 0.47 -11.94 21.91
C LYS A 77 1.86 -11.32 21.89
N SER A 78 2.54 -11.25 23.04
CA SER A 78 3.92 -10.75 23.11
C SER A 78 4.89 -11.71 22.44
N LYS A 79 4.69 -13.02 22.62
CA LYS A 79 5.50 -14.06 21.98
C LYS A 79 5.38 -14.00 20.46
N VAL A 80 4.13 -14.02 19.96
CA VAL A 80 3.85 -13.86 18.52
C VAL A 80 4.43 -12.55 17.99
N PHE A 81 4.29 -11.45 18.75
CA PHE A 81 4.81 -10.15 18.35
C PHE A 81 6.33 -10.18 18.13
N TRP A 82 7.09 -10.62 19.13
CA TRP A 82 8.55 -10.62 19.05
C TRP A 82 9.10 -11.64 18.05
N ASP A 83 8.47 -12.82 17.91
CA ASP A 83 8.84 -13.79 16.88
C ASP A 83 8.69 -13.19 15.47
N LEU A 84 7.55 -12.54 15.18
CA LEU A 84 7.30 -11.93 13.88
C LEU A 84 8.16 -10.69 13.62
N VAL A 85 8.38 -9.84 14.63
CA VAL A 85 9.24 -8.65 14.50
C VAL A 85 10.67 -9.04 14.20
N LEU A 86 11.24 -10.01 14.94
CA LEU A 86 12.63 -10.41 14.71
C LEU A 86 12.79 -11.15 13.38
N LEU A 87 11.85 -12.03 13.03
CA LEU A 87 11.83 -12.68 11.71
C LEU A 87 11.82 -11.63 10.59
N LYS A 88 10.90 -10.67 10.65
CA LYS A 88 10.78 -9.61 9.66
C LYS A 88 12.02 -8.72 9.61
N ALA A 89 12.63 -8.42 10.76
CA ALA A 89 13.87 -7.63 10.83
C ALA A 89 15.03 -8.36 10.13
N ILE A 90 15.25 -9.65 10.41
CA ILE A 90 16.31 -10.45 9.77
C ILE A 90 16.14 -10.46 8.25
N VAL A 91 14.92 -10.73 7.77
CA VAL A 91 14.62 -10.83 6.33
C VAL A 91 14.71 -9.47 5.65
N THR A 92 14.18 -8.42 6.27
CA THR A 92 14.24 -7.06 5.71
C THR A 92 15.69 -6.57 5.63
N ILE A 93 16.50 -6.78 6.66
CA ILE A 93 17.91 -6.34 6.68
C ILE A 93 18.73 -7.10 5.63
N SER A 94 18.54 -8.42 5.49
CA SER A 94 19.27 -9.20 4.49
C SER A 94 18.92 -8.77 3.07
N LEU A 95 17.63 -8.61 2.77
CA LEU A 95 17.15 -8.17 1.46
C LEU A 95 17.51 -6.70 1.16
N LEU A 96 17.44 -5.82 2.16
CA LEU A 96 17.88 -4.43 2.03
C LEU A 96 19.37 -4.34 1.72
N THR A 97 20.20 -5.15 2.40
CA THR A 97 21.65 -5.17 2.16
C THR A 97 21.94 -5.64 0.73
N ALA A 98 21.30 -6.71 0.28
CA ALA A 98 21.41 -7.19 -1.10
C ALA A 98 20.95 -6.11 -2.10
N TYR A 99 19.80 -5.47 -1.84
CA TYR A 99 19.28 -4.40 -2.69
C TYR A 99 20.24 -3.22 -2.81
N LEU A 100 20.79 -2.72 -1.70
CA LEU A 100 21.76 -1.62 -1.70
C LEU A 100 23.06 -2.02 -2.41
N TYR A 101 23.53 -3.26 -2.22
CA TYR A 101 24.70 -3.77 -2.91
C TYR A 101 24.51 -3.76 -4.44
N PHE A 102 23.44 -4.38 -4.96
CA PHE A 102 23.17 -4.40 -6.40
C PHE A 102 22.88 -3.01 -6.96
N SER A 103 22.18 -2.15 -6.21
CA SER A 103 21.88 -0.78 -6.62
C SER A 103 23.13 0.10 -6.75
N SER A 104 24.22 -0.24 -6.08
CA SER A 104 25.48 0.51 -6.14
C SER A 104 26.14 0.46 -7.53
N PHE A 105 25.77 -0.53 -8.35
CA PHE A 105 26.25 -0.68 -9.74
C PHE A 105 25.37 0.06 -10.76
N SER A 106 24.27 0.68 -10.34
CA SER A 106 23.40 1.46 -11.22
C SER A 106 23.90 2.90 -11.36
N ASN A 107 23.72 3.49 -12.55
CA ASN A 107 23.97 4.92 -12.78
C ASN A 107 23.07 5.80 -11.89
N ASP A 108 21.88 5.33 -11.54
CA ASP A 108 20.89 6.04 -10.71
C ASP A 108 20.96 5.67 -9.22
N ARG A 109 22.13 5.23 -8.73
CA ARG A 109 22.34 4.72 -7.36
C ARG A 109 21.70 5.56 -6.25
N LEU A 110 21.71 6.90 -6.37
CA LEU A 110 21.13 7.80 -5.36
C LEU A 110 19.61 7.62 -5.25
N LEU A 111 18.92 7.42 -6.37
CA LEU A 111 17.48 7.18 -6.40
C LEU A 111 17.15 5.84 -5.75
N TYR A 112 17.93 4.79 -6.07
CA TYR A 112 17.77 3.48 -5.44
C TYR A 112 18.07 3.51 -3.93
N TYR A 113 19.11 4.22 -3.48
CA TYR A 113 19.37 4.38 -2.05
C TYR A 113 18.22 5.09 -1.34
N ALA A 114 17.63 6.12 -1.96
CA ALA A 114 16.45 6.79 -1.43
C ALA A 114 15.23 5.84 -1.36
N GLN A 115 15.00 5.00 -2.38
CA GLN A 115 13.96 3.95 -2.33
C GLN A 115 14.26 2.89 -1.24
N GLY A 116 15.53 2.68 -0.88
CA GLY A 116 15.95 1.82 0.22
C GLY A 116 15.31 2.19 1.57
N LEU A 117 14.97 3.46 1.79
CA LEU A 117 14.22 3.90 2.97
C LEU A 117 12.80 3.31 3.02
N SER A 118 12.17 3.13 1.85
CA SER A 118 10.85 2.46 1.75
C SER A 118 10.97 0.97 2.10
N ILE A 119 12.07 0.31 1.74
CA ILE A 119 12.32 -1.08 2.16
C ILE A 119 12.58 -1.14 3.67
N LEU A 120 13.41 -0.23 4.20
CA LEU A 120 13.67 -0.11 5.63
C LEU A 120 12.40 0.12 6.44
N SER A 121 11.43 0.84 5.88
CA SER A 121 10.12 1.07 6.50
C SER A 121 9.46 -0.26 6.90
N VAL A 122 9.53 -1.28 6.04
CA VAL A 122 8.93 -2.61 6.28
C VAL A 122 9.35 -3.18 7.63
N LEU A 123 10.58 -2.94 8.10
CA LEU A 123 11.04 -3.37 9.43
C LEU A 123 10.17 -2.81 10.56
N PHE A 124 9.77 -1.54 10.46
CA PHE A 124 8.99 -0.84 11.48
C PHE A 124 7.48 -1.04 11.36
N ASP A 125 6.96 -1.63 10.28
CA ASP A 125 5.52 -1.86 10.15
C ASP A 125 4.96 -2.86 11.19
N ILE A 126 4.37 -2.34 12.25
CA ILE A 126 3.64 -3.11 13.28
C ILE A 126 2.13 -2.90 13.21
N SER A 127 1.62 -2.39 12.08
CA SER A 127 0.19 -2.12 11.90
C SER A 127 -0.68 -3.36 12.15
N TRP A 128 -0.22 -4.54 11.72
CA TRP A 128 -0.87 -5.83 11.92
C TRP A 128 -1.13 -6.18 13.39
N PHE A 129 -0.23 -5.78 14.30
CA PHE A 129 -0.44 -6.00 15.74
C PHE A 129 -1.64 -5.18 16.23
N PHE A 130 -1.68 -3.89 15.89
CA PHE A 130 -2.75 -3.00 16.31
C PHE A 130 -4.09 -3.37 15.68
N MET A 131 -4.10 -3.80 14.42
CA MET A 131 -5.29 -4.35 13.78
C MET A 131 -5.78 -5.63 14.49
N GLY A 132 -4.87 -6.54 14.86
CA GLY A 132 -5.21 -7.79 15.55
C GLY A 132 -5.85 -7.59 16.92
N ILE A 133 -5.43 -6.57 17.66
CA ILE A 133 -6.06 -6.19 18.94
C ILE A 133 -7.26 -5.23 18.78
N GLU A 134 -7.70 -4.97 17.55
CA GLU A 134 -8.79 -4.07 17.19
C GLU A 134 -8.58 -2.59 17.58
N ASP A 135 -7.35 -2.09 17.50
CA ASP A 135 -7.00 -0.68 17.72
C ASP A 135 -6.58 0.00 16.41
N PHE A 136 -7.53 0.04 15.46
CA PHE A 136 -7.36 0.63 14.14
C PHE A 136 -7.12 2.15 14.22
N LYS A 137 -7.70 2.80 15.23
CA LYS A 137 -7.61 4.25 15.46
C LYS A 137 -6.16 4.74 15.41
N ARG A 138 -5.25 4.09 16.14
CA ARG A 138 -3.87 4.56 16.27
C ARG A 138 -3.13 4.48 14.94
N VAL A 139 -3.26 3.35 14.24
CA VAL A 139 -2.63 3.14 12.93
C VAL A 139 -3.17 4.16 11.92
N THR A 140 -4.49 4.30 11.84
CA THR A 140 -5.13 5.25 10.92
C THR A 140 -4.69 6.68 11.19
N LEU A 141 -4.80 7.18 12.43
CA LEU A 141 -4.54 8.60 12.70
C LEU A 141 -3.07 8.96 12.46
N ILE A 142 -2.14 8.10 12.86
CA ILE A 142 -0.70 8.31 12.62
C ILE A 142 -0.43 8.31 11.12
N SER A 143 -0.98 7.32 10.38
CA SER A 143 -0.73 7.23 8.95
C SER A 143 -1.30 8.41 8.17
N VAL A 144 -2.53 8.83 8.49
CA VAL A 144 -3.14 10.02 7.88
C VAL A 144 -2.36 11.28 8.22
N PHE A 145 -1.89 11.44 9.46
CA PHE A 145 -1.07 12.57 9.85
C PHE A 145 0.22 12.66 9.02
N PHE A 146 0.97 11.56 8.88
CA PHE A 146 2.18 11.55 8.06
C PHE A 146 1.90 11.68 6.56
N GLN A 147 0.78 11.15 6.06
CA GLN A 147 0.35 11.39 4.67
C GLN A 147 0.06 12.87 4.40
N ILE A 148 -0.55 13.59 5.35
CA ILE A 148 -0.77 15.04 5.24
C ILE A 148 0.56 15.78 5.28
N LEU A 149 1.49 15.40 6.16
CA LEU A 149 2.84 16.00 6.18
C LEU A 149 3.59 15.75 4.86
N THR A 150 3.51 14.54 4.32
CA THR A 150 4.07 14.18 3.02
C THR A 150 3.45 15.04 1.90
N LEU A 151 2.13 15.22 1.90
CA LEU A 151 1.44 16.10 0.95
C LEU A 151 1.96 17.54 1.06
N VAL A 152 2.05 18.09 2.27
CA VAL A 152 2.56 19.45 2.49
C VAL A 152 4.01 19.59 2.02
N ALA A 153 4.84 18.57 2.27
CA ALA A 153 6.22 18.54 1.78
C ALA A 153 6.28 18.50 0.25
N ILE A 154 5.44 17.69 -0.41
CA ILE A 154 5.36 17.64 -1.88
C ILE A 154 5.00 19.02 -2.44
N VAL A 155 3.94 19.64 -1.91
CA VAL A 155 3.47 20.97 -2.35
C VAL A 155 4.57 22.03 -2.20
N LYS A 156 5.40 21.93 -1.14
CA LYS A 156 6.43 22.93 -0.85
C LYS A 156 7.71 22.74 -1.66
N PHE A 157 8.15 21.50 -1.82
CA PHE A 157 9.51 21.21 -2.30
C PHE A 157 9.58 20.71 -3.75
N ILE A 158 8.47 20.26 -4.34
CA ILE A 158 8.47 19.70 -5.70
C ILE A 158 7.97 20.75 -6.69
N ASN A 159 8.90 21.36 -7.43
CA ASN A 159 8.61 22.48 -8.32
C ASN A 159 9.21 22.30 -9.73
N SER A 160 10.18 21.40 -9.90
CA SER A 160 10.93 21.24 -11.15
C SER A 160 11.27 19.78 -11.46
N SER A 161 11.66 19.52 -12.71
CA SER A 161 12.04 18.19 -13.20
C SER A 161 13.27 17.61 -12.50
N GLY A 162 14.10 18.43 -11.85
CA GLY A 162 15.24 17.99 -11.05
C GLY A 162 14.88 17.42 -9.67
N ASP A 163 13.63 17.56 -9.23
CA ASP A 163 13.23 17.26 -7.85
C ASP A 163 12.86 15.78 -7.62
N VAL A 164 13.16 14.88 -8.58
CA VAL A 164 12.81 13.45 -8.50
C VAL A 164 13.40 12.79 -7.25
N LEU A 165 14.66 13.06 -6.92
CA LEU A 165 15.30 12.51 -5.71
C LEU A 165 14.62 13.02 -4.44
N ILE A 166 14.30 14.31 -4.39
CA ILE A 166 13.58 14.94 -3.26
C ILE A 166 12.21 14.30 -3.10
N TYR A 167 11.51 14.06 -4.22
CA TYR A 167 10.21 13.40 -4.22
C TYR A 167 10.28 11.97 -3.66
N ILE A 168 11.27 11.17 -4.09
CA ILE A 168 11.50 9.83 -3.52
C ILE A 168 11.76 9.91 -2.02
N LEU A 169 12.63 10.83 -1.58
CA LEU A 169 12.97 10.99 -0.17
C LEU A 169 11.75 11.40 0.67
N ILE A 170 10.92 12.33 0.19
CA ILE A 170 9.69 12.75 0.87
C ILE A 170 8.74 11.58 1.04
N GLN A 171 8.51 10.80 -0.03
CA GLN A 171 7.63 9.64 -0.02
C GLN A 171 8.14 8.54 0.92
N ALA A 172 9.41 8.16 0.78
CA ALA A 172 10.02 7.09 1.55
C ALA A 172 10.16 7.45 3.03
N SER A 173 10.54 8.70 3.35
CA SER A 173 10.65 9.18 4.72
C SER A 173 9.27 9.29 5.38
N GLY A 174 8.27 9.79 4.67
CA GLY A 174 6.89 9.84 5.17
C GLY A 174 6.36 8.46 5.54
N LEU A 175 6.63 7.44 4.69
CA LEU A 175 6.28 6.06 4.97
C LEU A 175 7.02 5.51 6.20
N LEU A 176 8.34 5.68 6.25
CA LEU A 176 9.18 5.24 7.36
C LEU A 176 8.76 5.86 8.69
N MET A 177 8.57 7.18 8.73
CA MET A 177 8.15 7.91 9.93
C MET A 177 6.75 7.49 10.37
N SER A 178 5.82 7.29 9.42
CA SER A 178 4.48 6.78 9.70
C SER A 178 4.52 5.44 10.43
N GLN A 179 5.34 4.50 9.96
CA GLN A 179 5.42 3.16 10.55
C GLN A 179 6.19 3.16 11.87
N TYR A 180 7.28 3.95 11.94
CA TYR A 180 8.05 4.13 13.17
C TYR A 180 7.22 4.74 14.29
N ALA A 181 6.41 5.78 14.02
CA ALA A 181 5.62 6.47 15.04
C ALA A 181 4.59 5.57 15.74
N VAL A 182 4.17 4.46 15.11
CA VAL A 182 3.27 3.48 15.75
C VAL A 182 3.95 2.78 16.94
N TRP A 183 5.29 2.67 16.95
CA TRP A 183 6.04 2.02 18.03
C TRP A 183 5.90 2.73 19.38
N PHE A 184 5.70 4.05 19.43
CA PHE A 184 5.46 4.75 20.70
C PHE A 184 4.25 4.20 21.48
N PHE A 185 3.33 3.54 20.78
CA PHE A 185 2.12 2.98 21.36
C PHE A 185 2.20 1.50 21.71
N ILE A 186 3.30 0.80 21.37
CA ILE A 186 3.47 -0.65 21.58
C ILE A 186 3.94 -0.98 23.00
N ILE A 187 4.71 -0.07 23.62
CA ILE A 187 5.45 -0.32 24.87
C ILE A 187 4.56 -0.82 26.00
N LYS A 188 3.30 -0.35 26.07
CA LYS A 188 2.33 -0.74 27.10
C LYS A 188 1.47 -1.96 26.72
N LYS A 189 1.70 -2.57 25.56
CA LYS A 189 0.84 -3.61 24.97
C LYS A 189 1.53 -4.95 24.77
N VAL A 190 2.86 -4.99 24.89
CA VAL A 190 3.67 -6.19 24.82
C VAL A 190 4.71 -6.17 25.92
N VAL A 191 5.02 -7.35 26.46
CA VAL A 191 6.18 -7.57 27.33
C VAL A 191 7.31 -8.18 26.50
N PHE A 192 8.55 -7.95 26.89
CA PHE A 192 9.67 -8.57 26.17
C PHE A 192 9.67 -10.08 26.39
N ILE A 193 9.62 -10.83 25.28
CA ILE A 193 9.77 -12.29 25.28
C ILE A 193 10.81 -12.61 24.22
N LYS A 194 11.87 -13.30 24.62
CA LYS A 194 12.95 -13.67 23.70
C LYS A 194 12.40 -14.60 22.60
N PRO A 195 12.49 -14.22 21.32
CA PRO A 195 12.09 -15.08 20.22
C PRO A 195 12.91 -16.37 20.20
N SER A 196 12.28 -17.47 19.81
CA SER A 196 12.99 -18.73 19.57
C SER A 196 13.10 -19.01 18.08
N PHE A 197 14.23 -19.54 17.63
CA PHE A 197 14.45 -19.85 16.22
C PHE A 197 13.40 -20.81 15.65
N SER A 198 13.02 -21.83 16.44
CA SER A 198 11.97 -22.78 16.09
C SER A 198 10.60 -22.09 15.90
N SER A 199 10.25 -21.14 16.77
CA SER A 199 8.99 -20.39 16.67
C SER A 199 8.96 -19.46 15.47
N MET A 200 10.07 -18.74 15.21
CA MET A 200 10.21 -17.92 14.01
C MET A 200 10.07 -18.74 12.73
N LEU A 201 10.69 -19.93 12.66
CA LEU A 201 10.59 -20.80 11.49
C LEU A 201 9.17 -21.35 11.28
N PHE A 202 8.47 -21.66 12.37
CA PHE A 202 7.06 -22.05 12.33
C PHE A 202 6.18 -20.93 11.76
N HIS A 203 6.38 -19.69 12.23
CA HIS A 203 5.66 -18.52 11.74
C HIS A 203 6.00 -18.21 10.28
N LEU A 204 7.28 -18.31 9.89
CA LEU A 204 7.72 -18.13 8.50
C LEU A 204 6.97 -19.09 7.55
N ARG A 205 6.95 -20.39 7.88
CA ARG A 205 6.29 -21.39 7.02
C ARG A 205 4.80 -21.09 6.84
N ARG A 206 4.14 -20.59 7.89
CA ARG A 206 2.71 -20.23 7.83
C ARG A 206 2.46 -18.91 7.11
N SER A 207 3.34 -17.92 7.27
CA SER A 207 3.19 -16.62 6.62
C SER A 207 3.38 -16.70 5.10
N LEU A 208 4.21 -17.64 4.61
CA LEU A 208 4.39 -17.90 3.18
C LEU A 208 3.09 -18.24 2.43
N GLY A 209 2.10 -18.85 3.10
CA GLY A 209 0.77 -19.07 2.50
C GLY A 209 0.03 -17.77 2.16
N TYR A 210 0.29 -16.70 2.91
CA TYR A 210 -0.27 -15.36 2.68
C TYR A 210 0.60 -14.51 1.74
N PHE A 211 1.86 -14.90 1.54
CA PHE A 211 2.77 -14.25 0.61
C PHE A 211 2.38 -14.51 -0.85
N ILE A 212 1.95 -15.73 -1.19
CA ILE A 212 1.63 -16.11 -2.58
C ILE A 212 0.57 -15.19 -3.22
N PRO A 213 -0.59 -14.92 -2.57
CA PRO A 213 -1.55 -13.96 -3.12
C PRO A 213 -0.98 -12.55 -3.30
N GLN A 214 -0.07 -12.10 -2.42
CA GLN A 214 0.54 -10.77 -2.54
C GLN A 214 1.49 -10.70 -3.74
N VAL A 215 2.24 -11.77 -4.03
CA VAL A 215 3.07 -11.86 -5.24
C VAL A 215 2.18 -11.81 -6.49
N ALA A 216 1.05 -12.53 -6.51
CA ALA A 216 0.12 -12.46 -7.64
C ALA A 216 -0.39 -11.03 -7.88
N VAL A 217 -0.73 -10.29 -6.80
CA VAL A 217 -1.10 -8.87 -6.89
C VAL A 217 0.04 -8.04 -7.46
N LEU A 218 1.27 -8.29 -7.01
CA LEU A 218 2.44 -7.55 -7.47
C LEU A 218 2.69 -7.72 -8.97
N LEU A 219 2.49 -8.93 -9.50
CA LEU A 219 2.69 -9.20 -10.92
C LEU A 219 1.79 -8.32 -11.79
N TYR A 220 0.48 -8.27 -11.54
CA TYR A 220 -0.38 -7.44 -12.41
C TYR A 220 -0.33 -5.94 -12.09
N THR A 221 0.24 -5.52 -10.95
CA THR A 221 0.29 -4.10 -10.56
C THR A 221 1.64 -3.42 -10.81
N ASN A 222 2.76 -4.13 -10.80
CA ASN A 222 4.10 -3.54 -10.92
C ASN A 222 4.99 -4.18 -11.98
N LEU A 223 4.68 -5.40 -12.44
CA LEU A 223 5.47 -6.06 -13.49
C LEU A 223 5.51 -5.22 -14.76
N ASN A 224 4.36 -4.70 -15.19
CA ASN A 224 4.27 -3.88 -16.39
C ASN A 224 5.13 -2.62 -16.32
N LYS A 225 5.21 -1.97 -15.15
CA LYS A 225 6.11 -0.81 -14.94
C LYS A 225 7.58 -1.20 -15.11
N THR A 226 7.94 -2.39 -14.62
CA THR A 226 9.31 -2.91 -14.69
C THR A 226 9.68 -3.32 -16.12
N ILE A 227 8.79 -4.03 -16.81
CA ILE A 227 8.95 -4.42 -18.22
C ILE A 227 9.14 -3.16 -19.07
N LEU A 228 8.27 -2.15 -18.91
CA LEU A 228 8.41 -0.90 -19.65
C LEU A 228 9.75 -0.20 -19.37
N GLY A 229 10.20 -0.13 -18.12
CA GLY A 229 11.50 0.49 -17.83
C GLY A 229 12.72 -0.29 -18.31
N ILE A 230 12.59 -1.60 -18.57
CA ILE A 230 13.66 -2.42 -19.16
C ILE A 230 13.67 -2.31 -20.70
N PHE A 231 12.49 -2.35 -21.34
CA PHE A 231 12.36 -2.51 -22.79
C PHE A 231 12.01 -1.21 -23.54
N THR A 232 11.63 -0.14 -22.83
CA THR A 232 11.21 1.14 -23.41
C THR A 232 11.90 2.30 -22.71
N ASP A 233 11.22 3.43 -22.54
CA ASP A 233 11.70 4.64 -21.87
C ASP A 233 10.91 4.94 -20.59
N ASN A 234 11.43 5.86 -19.78
CA ASN A 234 10.78 6.28 -18.54
C ASN A 234 9.42 6.95 -18.80
N ASP A 235 9.25 7.63 -19.92
CA ASP A 235 7.98 8.30 -20.29
C ASP A 235 6.84 7.28 -20.44
N ASN A 236 7.10 6.13 -21.10
CA ASN A 236 6.14 5.04 -21.17
C ASN A 236 5.79 4.46 -19.80
N VAL A 237 6.76 4.35 -18.89
CA VAL A 237 6.51 3.96 -17.49
C VAL A 237 5.58 4.96 -16.81
N ALA A 238 5.78 6.25 -17.05
CA ALA A 238 4.95 7.32 -16.49
C ALA A 238 3.52 7.27 -17.02
N PHE A 239 3.34 7.14 -18.34
CA PHE A 239 2.02 7.02 -18.97
C PHE A 239 1.26 5.80 -18.44
N TYR A 240 1.90 4.63 -18.40
CA TYR A 240 1.28 3.44 -17.84
C TYR A 240 0.90 3.62 -16.36
N SER A 241 1.84 4.14 -15.55
CA SER A 241 1.64 4.27 -14.11
C SER A 241 0.54 5.27 -13.76
N ASN A 242 0.43 6.36 -14.50
CA ASN A 242 -0.60 7.38 -14.29
C ASN A 242 -1.99 6.91 -14.73
N ALA A 243 -2.09 6.19 -15.86
CA ALA A 243 -3.34 5.53 -16.26
C ALA A 243 -3.81 4.53 -15.21
N GLN A 244 -2.90 3.68 -14.72
CA GLN A 244 -3.17 2.72 -13.66
C GLN A 244 -3.57 3.41 -12.34
N THR A 245 -2.97 4.56 -12.01
CA THR A 245 -3.27 5.31 -10.79
C THR A 245 -4.72 5.80 -10.77
N ILE A 246 -5.22 6.36 -11.87
CA ILE A 246 -6.64 6.75 -11.99
C ILE A 246 -7.56 5.54 -11.81
N ASN A 247 -7.26 4.43 -12.49
CA ASN A 247 -8.08 3.23 -12.37
C ASN A 247 -8.10 2.71 -10.92
N THR A 248 -6.94 2.72 -10.26
CA THR A 248 -6.81 2.30 -8.86
C THR A 248 -7.64 3.18 -7.91
N MET A 249 -7.71 4.49 -8.14
CA MET A 249 -8.57 5.40 -7.34
C MET A 249 -10.05 5.01 -7.42
N ILE A 250 -10.53 4.61 -8.61
CA ILE A 250 -11.91 4.16 -8.83
C ILE A 250 -12.14 2.80 -8.16
N ILE A 251 -11.22 1.84 -8.35
CA ILE A 251 -11.28 0.53 -7.69
C ILE A 251 -11.33 0.69 -6.16
N LEU A 252 -10.57 1.62 -5.59
CA LEU A 252 -10.59 1.89 -4.15
C LEU A 252 -11.96 2.36 -3.66
N LEU A 253 -12.66 3.22 -4.42
CA LEU A 253 -14.03 3.63 -4.09
C LEU A 253 -14.99 2.46 -4.11
N ILE A 254 -14.91 1.60 -5.13
CA ILE A 254 -15.80 0.43 -5.28
C ILE A 254 -15.55 -0.60 -4.18
N THR A 255 -14.29 -0.87 -3.85
CA THR A 255 -13.89 -1.85 -2.83
C THR A 255 -14.15 -1.37 -1.39
N THR A 256 -14.44 -0.07 -1.16
CA THR A 256 -14.90 0.37 0.17
C THR A 256 -16.19 -0.34 0.60
N LEU A 257 -17.06 -0.73 -0.35
CA LEU A 257 -18.25 -1.53 -0.06
C LEU A 257 -17.90 -2.87 0.61
N ASP A 258 -16.81 -3.51 0.21
CA ASP A 258 -16.37 -4.77 0.80
C ASP A 258 -16.09 -4.63 2.29
N THR A 259 -15.50 -3.49 2.69
CA THR A 259 -15.19 -3.21 4.10
C THR A 259 -16.44 -3.06 4.96
N VAL A 260 -17.53 -2.52 4.38
CA VAL A 260 -18.82 -2.35 5.07
C VAL A 260 -19.61 -3.66 5.12
N LEU A 261 -19.47 -4.51 4.10
CA LEU A 261 -20.16 -5.79 4.03
C LEU A 261 -19.50 -6.88 4.88
N LEU A 262 -18.18 -6.82 5.09
CA LEU A 262 -17.41 -7.82 5.81
C LEU A 262 -18.01 -8.20 7.18
N PRO A 263 -18.39 -7.27 8.08
CA PRO A 263 -19.00 -7.62 9.36
C PRO A 263 -20.30 -8.40 9.22
N LYS A 264 -21.11 -8.07 8.20
CA LYS A 264 -22.38 -8.75 7.93
C LYS A 264 -22.13 -10.17 7.42
N MET A 265 -21.11 -10.36 6.59
CA MET A 265 -20.71 -11.65 6.05
C MET A 265 -20.17 -12.58 7.14
N SER A 266 -19.32 -12.08 8.03
CA SER A 266 -18.82 -12.87 9.18
C SER A 266 -19.95 -13.31 10.11
N TYR A 267 -20.93 -12.44 10.38
CA TYR A 267 -22.10 -12.79 11.20
C TYR A 267 -22.98 -13.88 10.54
N LEU A 268 -23.20 -13.80 9.23
CA LEU A 268 -24.01 -14.81 8.52
C LEU A 268 -23.28 -16.16 8.39
N SER A 269 -21.95 -16.12 8.21
CA SER A 269 -21.12 -17.33 8.18
C SER A 269 -21.14 -18.06 9.52
N ALA A 270 -21.07 -17.34 10.64
CA ALA A 270 -21.15 -17.94 11.98
C ALA A 270 -22.53 -18.57 12.28
N LYS A 271 -23.59 -18.11 11.61
CA LYS A 271 -24.94 -18.69 11.69
C LYS A 271 -25.24 -19.74 10.62
N GLU A 272 -24.23 -20.17 9.87
CA GLU A 272 -24.33 -21.11 8.74
C GLU A 272 -25.41 -20.74 7.70
N ASN A 273 -25.78 -19.45 7.63
CA ASN A 273 -26.88 -18.99 6.78
C ASN A 273 -26.39 -18.70 5.35
N LYS A 274 -26.00 -19.76 4.65
CA LYS A 274 -25.42 -19.70 3.30
C LYS A 274 -26.33 -19.04 2.28
N LYS A 275 -27.65 -19.23 2.39
CA LYS A 275 -28.64 -18.65 1.47
C LYS A 275 -28.67 -17.12 1.54
N HIS A 276 -28.72 -16.54 2.74
CA HIS A 276 -28.65 -15.09 2.90
C HIS A 276 -27.28 -14.54 2.50
N MET A 277 -26.21 -15.27 2.79
CA MET A 277 -24.86 -14.89 2.39
C MET A 277 -24.75 -14.73 0.86
N LEU A 278 -25.31 -15.69 0.10
CA LEU A 278 -25.37 -15.61 -1.37
C LEU A 278 -26.20 -14.43 -1.89
N ILE A 279 -27.33 -14.11 -1.24
CA ILE A 279 -28.16 -12.95 -1.62
C ILE A 279 -27.37 -11.65 -1.45
N ILE A 280 -26.64 -11.50 -0.35
CA ILE A 280 -25.82 -10.30 -0.09
C ILE A 280 -24.68 -10.20 -1.11
N ILE A 281 -23.96 -11.30 -1.38
CA ILE A 281 -22.90 -11.32 -2.39
C ILE A 281 -23.45 -10.91 -3.76
N LYS A 282 -24.56 -11.50 -4.21
CA LYS A 282 -25.18 -11.15 -5.50
C LYS A 282 -25.53 -9.67 -5.56
N LYS A 283 -26.15 -9.13 -4.50
CA LYS A 283 -26.51 -7.71 -4.43
C LYS A 283 -25.26 -6.81 -4.46
N ALA A 284 -24.20 -7.18 -3.75
CA ALA A 284 -22.93 -6.47 -3.75
C ALA A 284 -22.31 -6.43 -5.16
N ILE A 285 -22.25 -7.58 -5.84
CA ILE A 285 -21.74 -7.69 -7.21
C ILE A 285 -22.54 -6.80 -8.16
N HIS A 286 -23.88 -6.82 -8.10
CA HIS A 286 -24.70 -5.95 -8.96
C HIS A 286 -24.46 -4.46 -8.70
N ILE A 287 -24.32 -4.06 -7.43
CA ILE A 287 -24.01 -2.67 -7.08
C ILE A 287 -22.62 -2.29 -7.58
N GLN A 288 -21.62 -3.15 -7.38
CA GLN A 288 -20.25 -2.91 -7.84
C GLN A 288 -20.20 -2.81 -9.37
N LEU A 289 -20.84 -3.73 -10.10
CA LEU A 289 -20.94 -3.66 -11.56
C LEU A 289 -21.60 -2.37 -12.05
N PHE A 290 -22.69 -1.94 -11.41
CA PHE A 290 -23.36 -0.69 -11.74
C PHE A 290 -22.40 0.51 -11.60
N PHE A 291 -21.68 0.61 -10.49
CA PHE A 291 -20.71 1.70 -10.29
C PHE A 291 -19.47 1.57 -11.19
N SER A 292 -18.96 0.37 -11.44
CA SER A 292 -17.82 0.15 -12.34
C SER A 292 -18.14 0.57 -13.77
N ILE A 293 -19.29 0.13 -14.30
CA ILE A 293 -19.72 0.48 -15.67
C ILE A 293 -19.96 1.99 -15.77
N ALA A 294 -20.61 2.59 -14.77
CA ALA A 294 -20.81 4.03 -14.75
C ALA A 294 -19.48 4.81 -14.68
N ALA A 295 -18.53 4.35 -13.87
CA ALA A 295 -17.20 4.96 -13.76
C ALA A 295 -16.39 4.82 -15.05
N MET A 296 -16.47 3.68 -15.74
CA MET A 296 -15.85 3.45 -17.05
C MET A 296 -16.35 4.47 -18.08
N PHE A 297 -17.66 4.57 -18.28
CA PHE A 297 -18.23 5.52 -19.24
C PHE A 297 -17.97 6.97 -18.83
N GLY A 298 -18.02 7.27 -17.54
CA GLY A 298 -17.70 8.58 -16.99
C GLY A 298 -16.26 8.99 -17.31
N LEU A 299 -15.29 8.11 -17.04
CA LEU A 299 -13.88 8.35 -17.36
C LEU A 299 -13.66 8.56 -18.86
N ILE A 300 -14.18 7.67 -19.71
CA ILE A 300 -14.01 7.77 -21.17
C ILE A 300 -14.55 9.11 -21.68
N SER A 301 -15.68 9.55 -21.15
CA SER A 301 -16.35 10.78 -21.56
C SER A 301 -15.58 12.04 -21.17
N ILE A 302 -14.95 12.07 -19.98
CA ILE A 302 -14.22 13.25 -19.48
C ILE A 302 -12.71 13.19 -19.73
N CYS A 303 -12.17 12.06 -20.20
CA CYS A 303 -10.73 11.80 -20.28
C CYS A 303 -9.96 12.92 -21.00
N GLN A 304 -10.49 13.37 -22.15
CA GLN A 304 -9.87 14.42 -22.96
C GLN A 304 -9.68 15.74 -22.21
N THR A 305 -10.55 16.05 -21.25
CA THR A 305 -10.50 17.25 -20.41
C THR A 305 -9.75 17.00 -19.10
N LEU A 306 -9.94 15.80 -18.53
CA LEU A 306 -9.34 15.38 -17.28
C LEU A 306 -7.82 15.30 -17.39
N VAL A 307 -7.28 14.71 -18.46
CA VAL A 307 -5.85 14.47 -18.61
C VAL A 307 -5.02 15.77 -18.60
N PRO A 308 -5.31 16.78 -19.46
CA PRO A 308 -4.54 18.02 -19.45
C PRO A 308 -4.65 18.80 -18.14
N TRP A 309 -5.82 18.77 -17.49
CA TRP A 309 -6.04 19.45 -16.21
C TRP A 309 -5.32 18.75 -15.06
N PHE A 310 -5.46 17.42 -14.98
CA PHE A 310 -5.01 16.60 -13.86
C PHE A 310 -3.56 16.18 -13.96
N PHE A 311 -3.03 15.85 -15.14
CA PHE A 311 -1.62 15.46 -15.30
C PHE A 311 -0.77 16.53 -15.98
N GLY A 312 -1.39 17.42 -16.75
CA GLY A 312 -0.67 18.40 -17.58
C GLY A 312 -0.64 17.99 -19.05
N THR A 313 -0.21 18.93 -19.90
CA THR A 313 -0.19 18.77 -21.36
C THR A 313 0.81 17.72 -21.84
N ASP A 314 1.88 17.49 -21.09
CA ASP A 314 2.91 16.50 -21.44
C ASP A 314 2.39 15.05 -21.33
N PHE A 315 1.20 14.87 -20.75
CA PHE A 315 0.54 13.58 -20.56
C PHE A 315 -0.62 13.31 -21.51
N ILE A 316 -0.77 14.07 -22.61
CA ILE A 316 -1.87 13.91 -23.58
C ILE A 316 -1.98 12.47 -24.13
N PHE A 317 -0.88 11.71 -24.19
CA PHE A 317 -0.92 10.30 -24.61
C PHE A 317 -1.88 9.44 -23.75
N LEU A 318 -2.11 9.82 -22.48
CA LEU A 318 -3.07 9.16 -21.59
C LEU A 318 -4.49 9.14 -22.15
N ASN A 319 -4.87 10.08 -23.01
CA ASN A 319 -6.18 10.08 -23.67
C ASN A 319 -6.43 8.81 -24.49
N LYS A 320 -5.38 8.15 -24.98
CA LYS A 320 -5.47 6.88 -25.70
C LYS A 320 -5.41 5.67 -24.77
N LEU A 321 -4.69 5.78 -23.65
CA LEU A 321 -4.48 4.66 -22.72
C LEU A 321 -5.62 4.48 -21.72
N ILE A 322 -6.14 5.57 -21.14
CA ILE A 322 -7.19 5.48 -20.11
C ILE A 322 -8.41 4.68 -20.59
N PRO A 323 -8.94 4.87 -21.82
CA PRO A 323 -10.05 4.06 -22.31
C PRO A 323 -9.78 2.55 -22.36
N ILE A 324 -8.52 2.13 -22.49
CA ILE A 324 -8.13 0.71 -22.49
C ILE A 324 -8.07 0.16 -21.06
N PHE A 325 -7.76 1.02 -20.08
CA PHE A 325 -7.71 0.66 -18.66
C PHE A 325 -9.06 0.72 -17.94
N SER A 326 -10.04 1.44 -18.51
CA SER A 326 -11.30 1.83 -17.85
C SER A 326 -12.33 0.71 -17.82
#